data_AF-A0A381LIP5-F1
#
_entry.id   AF-A0A381LIP5-F1
#
_cell.length_a   1.000
_cell.length_b   1.000
_cell.length_c   1.000
_cell.angle_alpha   90.00
_cell.angle_beta   90.00
_cell.angle_gamma   90.00
#
_symmetry.space_group_name_H-M   'P 1'
#
loop_
_entity.id
_entity.type
_entity.pdbx_description
1 polymer ?
#
loop_
_entity_poly.entity_id
_entity_poly.type
_entity_poly.pdbx_seq_one_letter_code
_entity_poly.pdbx_strand_id
1 'polypeptide(L)'
;ESQLRHKEAEFCQLKKINALIMTWNAGASTPYDLQQHNQDASFFRDLIHSSGCPDIIVFGFQELVDLENKKTVTKSFFKSKKKDPQVQEHMSHQYRDWRDYLTRCLDDNMPSDELYHLLHTSSLVGLFTCIFVRAPLLQRIRGLSAAEVKRGLGGLHGNKVGNSNFFMCIY
;
A
#
# COMPACT_ATOMS: atom_id res chain seq x y z
N GLU A 1 30.07 25.74 0.82
CA GLU A 1 28.86 25.00 1.26
C GLU A 1 27.97 25.81 2.21
N SER A 2 28.53 26.41 3.25
CA SER A 2 27.82 27.22 4.26
C SER A 2 27.11 28.46 3.71
N GLN A 3 27.66 29.14 2.69
CA GLN A 3 27.02 30.33 2.09
C GLN A 3 25.74 30.04 1.28
N LEU A 4 25.63 28.86 0.67
CA LEU A 4 24.41 28.47 -0.08
C LEU A 4 23.27 28.14 0.87
N ARG A 5 23.56 27.44 1.98
CA ARG A 5 22.57 27.17 3.05
C ARG A 5 22.00 28.44 3.67
N HIS A 6 22.82 29.50 3.83
CA HIS A 6 22.33 30.78 4.36
C HIS A 6 21.31 31.49 3.47
N LYS A 7 21.29 31.16 2.17
CA LYS A 7 20.35 31.72 1.19
C LYS A 7 19.22 30.76 0.84
N GLU A 8 19.07 29.65 1.56
CA GLU A 8 18.10 28.60 1.24
C GLU A 8 16.67 29.13 1.11
N ALA A 9 16.27 30.10 1.93
CA ALA A 9 14.97 30.76 1.82
C ALA A 9 14.77 31.58 0.54
N GLU A 10 15.85 31.97 -0.17
CA GLU A 10 15.78 32.72 -1.44
C GLU A 10 15.51 31.82 -2.65
N PHE A 11 15.79 30.51 -2.55
CA PHE A 11 15.67 29.57 -3.68
C PHE A 11 14.92 28.27 -3.36
N CYS A 12 14.54 28.03 -2.11
CA CYS A 12 13.83 26.84 -1.65
C CYS A 12 12.58 27.20 -0.84
N GLN A 13 11.46 26.54 -1.15
CA GLN A 13 10.25 26.60 -0.33
C GLN A 13 10.07 25.28 0.43
N LEU A 14 10.13 25.34 1.75
CA LEU A 14 9.84 24.19 2.60
C LEU A 14 8.33 24.13 2.89
N LYS A 15 7.69 23.05 2.43
CA LYS A 15 6.29 22.76 2.72
C LYS A 15 6.19 21.52 3.61
N LYS A 16 5.43 21.62 4.70
CA LYS A 16 5.09 20.45 5.52
C LYS A 16 4.17 19.52 4.72
N ILE A 17 4.46 18.23 4.75
CA ILE A 17 3.66 17.16 4.14
C ILE A 17 3.17 16.27 5.27
N ASN A 18 1.86 16.08 5.36
CA ASN A 18 1.24 15.17 6.31
C ASN A 18 1.02 13.82 5.64
N ALA A 19 1.34 12.74 6.35
CA ALA A 19 1.14 11.38 5.84
C ALA A 19 0.40 10.53 6.86
N LEU A 20 -0.59 9.77 6.39
CA LEU A 20 -1.22 8.70 7.14
C LEU A 20 -0.62 7.37 6.69
N ILE A 21 -0.16 6.56 7.64
CA ILE A 21 0.36 5.22 7.37
C ILE A 21 -0.43 4.24 8.22
N MET A 22 -1.08 3.29 7.56
CA MET A 22 -1.85 2.22 8.17
C MET A 22 -1.26 0.88 7.73
N THR A 23 -1.07 -0.02 8.70
CA THR A 23 -0.71 -1.41 8.43
C THR A 23 -1.73 -2.35 9.04
N TRP A 24 -2.08 -3.42 8.32
CA TRP A 24 -3.02 -4.40 8.83
C TRP A 24 -2.71 -5.81 8.35
N ASN A 25 -2.53 -6.74 9.30
CA ASN A 25 -2.54 -8.15 9.01
C ASN A 25 -4.00 -8.60 8.83
N ALA A 26 -4.39 -8.85 7.57
CA ALA A 26 -5.76 -9.12 7.20
C ALA A 26 -6.15 -10.60 7.35
N GLY A 27 -5.19 -11.53 7.54
CA GLY A 27 -5.50 -12.95 7.69
C GLY A 27 -6.40 -13.51 6.57
N ALA A 28 -6.10 -13.14 5.32
CA ALA A 28 -6.85 -13.44 4.10
C ALA A 28 -8.27 -12.86 4.01
N SER A 29 -8.64 -11.94 4.90
CA SER A 29 -9.91 -11.22 4.84
C SER A 29 -10.02 -10.43 3.54
N THR A 30 -11.24 -10.40 2.99
CA THR A 30 -11.61 -9.61 1.82
C THR A 30 -12.40 -8.36 2.26
N PRO A 31 -12.53 -7.35 1.38
CA PRO A 31 -13.43 -6.23 1.67
C PRO A 31 -14.88 -6.67 1.90
N TYR A 32 -15.30 -7.75 1.24
CA TYR A 32 -16.62 -8.34 1.44
C TYR A 32 -16.81 -8.83 2.88
N ASP A 33 -15.83 -9.57 3.42
CA ASP A 33 -15.87 -10.07 4.80
C ASP A 33 -15.99 -8.92 5.80
N LEU A 34 -15.27 -7.83 5.55
CA LEU A 34 -15.31 -6.63 6.38
C LEU A 34 -16.69 -5.98 6.45
N GLN A 35 -17.39 -5.96 5.31
CA GLN A 35 -18.73 -5.38 5.21
C GLN A 35 -19.79 -6.23 5.92
N GLN A 36 -19.54 -7.52 6.16
CA GLN A 36 -20.48 -8.39 6.89
C GLN A 36 -20.42 -8.18 8.41
N HIS A 37 -19.31 -7.65 8.93
CA HIS A 37 -19.12 -7.41 10.35
C HIS A 37 -19.34 -5.94 10.69
N ASN A 38 -20.47 -5.61 11.35
CA ASN A 38 -20.86 -4.23 11.66
C ASN A 38 -19.80 -3.41 12.40
N GLN A 39 -18.94 -4.05 13.21
CA GLN A 39 -17.88 -3.36 13.94
C GLN A 39 -16.71 -2.96 13.02
N ASP A 40 -16.43 -3.74 11.99
CA ASP A 40 -15.28 -3.53 11.11
C ASP A 40 -15.64 -2.75 9.85
N ALA A 41 -16.92 -2.78 9.44
CA ALA A 41 -17.44 -2.08 8.27
C ALA A 41 -17.21 -0.55 8.33
N SER A 42 -17.14 0.04 9.54
CA SER A 42 -16.89 1.48 9.70
C SER A 42 -15.42 1.85 9.83
N PHE A 43 -14.51 0.88 9.96
CA PHE A 43 -13.12 1.14 10.30
C PHE A 43 -12.45 2.13 9.34
N PHE A 44 -12.57 1.91 8.02
CA PHE A 44 -11.94 2.77 7.02
C PHE A 44 -12.57 4.16 6.96
N ARG A 45 -13.89 4.26 7.12
CA ARG A 45 -14.59 5.54 7.25
C ARG A 45 -14.04 6.33 8.43
N ASP A 46 -13.99 5.71 9.61
CA ASP A 46 -13.59 6.37 10.84
C ASP A 46 -12.09 6.76 10.80
N LEU A 47 -11.25 5.91 10.21
CA LEU A 47 -9.84 6.22 9.92
C LEU A 47 -9.69 7.42 8.99
N ILE A 48 -10.45 7.47 7.90
CA ILE A 48 -10.41 8.56 6.92
C ILE A 48 -10.90 9.87 7.55
N HIS A 49 -12.04 9.85 8.23
CA HIS A 49 -12.59 11.04 8.89
C HIS A 49 -11.67 11.60 9.98
N SER A 50 -10.99 10.73 10.74
CA SER A 50 -10.06 11.15 11.79
C SER A 50 -8.67 11.55 11.28
N SER A 51 -8.37 11.35 9.99
CA SER A 51 -7.03 11.56 9.42
C SER A 51 -6.65 13.03 9.20
N GLY A 52 -7.62 13.94 9.13
CA GLY A 52 -7.38 15.36 8.86
C GLY A 52 -6.88 15.67 7.45
N CYS A 53 -7.31 14.89 6.44
CA CYS A 53 -6.98 15.08 5.02
C CYS A 53 -5.46 15.14 4.74
N PRO A 54 -4.71 14.07 5.07
CA PRO A 54 -3.26 14.02 4.90
C PRO A 54 -2.86 14.12 3.43
N ASP A 55 -1.69 14.69 3.11
CA ASP A 55 -1.24 14.80 1.71
C ASP A 55 -0.96 13.43 1.07
N ILE A 56 -0.54 12.43 1.86
CA ILE A 56 -0.22 11.07 1.42
C ILE A 56 -0.89 10.06 2.35
N ILE A 57 -1.49 9.01 1.78
CA ILE A 57 -2.08 7.90 2.53
C ILE A 57 -1.44 6.60 2.05
N VAL A 58 -0.90 5.83 3.00
CA VAL A 58 -0.26 4.54 2.74
C VAL A 58 -1.03 3.45 3.48
N PHE A 59 -1.60 2.51 2.73
CA PHE A 59 -2.16 1.28 3.27
C PHE A 59 -1.19 0.13 3.01
N GLY A 60 -0.86 -0.63 4.05
CA GLY A 60 -0.01 -1.80 3.98
C GLY A 60 -0.69 -3.03 4.59
N PHE A 61 -0.94 -4.05 3.80
CA PHE A 61 -1.56 -5.29 4.24
C PHE A 61 -0.55 -6.42 4.36
N GLN A 62 -0.79 -7.31 5.32
CA GLN A 62 -0.11 -8.60 5.44
C GLN A 62 -1.12 -9.75 5.40
N GLU A 63 -0.64 -10.93 5.00
CA GLU A 63 -1.44 -12.17 4.89
C GLU A 63 -2.70 -12.03 4.02
N LEU A 64 -2.71 -11.13 3.03
CA LEU A 64 -3.89 -10.90 2.19
C LEU A 64 -4.26 -12.08 1.28
N VAL A 65 -3.43 -13.12 1.27
CA VAL A 65 -3.62 -14.35 0.51
C VAL A 65 -3.61 -15.50 1.50
N ASP A 66 -4.65 -16.34 1.45
CA ASP A 66 -4.72 -17.58 2.23
C ASP A 66 -3.63 -18.55 1.73
N LEU A 67 -2.61 -18.74 2.57
CA LEU A 67 -1.51 -19.67 2.30
C LEU A 67 -1.81 -21.09 2.80
N GLU A 68 -2.84 -21.27 3.64
CA GLU A 68 -3.24 -22.57 4.18
C GLU A 68 -4.07 -23.36 3.16
N ASN A 69 -4.93 -22.67 2.41
CA ASN A 69 -5.57 -23.26 1.23
C ASN A 69 -4.67 -23.23 0.00
N LYS A 70 -3.95 -24.35 -0.15
CA LYS A 70 -3.48 -25.00 -1.39
C LYS A 70 -1.96 -25.04 -1.52
N LYS A 71 -1.50 -26.30 -1.61
CA LYS A 71 -0.21 -26.82 -2.09
C LYS A 71 0.37 -26.15 -3.36
N THR A 72 -0.31 -25.18 -3.96
CA THR A 72 -0.02 -24.53 -5.25
C THR A 72 0.85 -23.28 -5.09
N VAL A 73 0.65 -22.48 -4.03
CA VAL A 73 1.46 -21.27 -3.77
C VAL A 73 2.90 -21.67 -3.43
N THR A 74 3.09 -22.63 -2.53
CA THR A 74 4.40 -23.23 -2.25
C THR A 74 5.03 -23.84 -3.50
N LYS A 75 4.28 -24.60 -4.32
CA LYS A 75 4.82 -25.18 -5.57
C LYS A 75 5.29 -24.13 -6.58
N SER A 76 4.61 -23.00 -6.74
CA SER A 76 5.01 -21.95 -7.68
C SER A 76 6.22 -21.14 -7.18
N PHE A 77 6.40 -21.01 -5.87
CA PHE A 77 7.59 -20.38 -5.27
C PHE A 77 8.82 -21.30 -5.26
N PHE A 78 8.64 -22.63 -5.11
CA PHE A 78 9.75 -23.59 -5.09
C PHE A 78 10.16 -24.12 -6.48
N LYS A 79 9.31 -24.02 -7.52
CA LYS A 79 9.68 -24.38 -8.90
C LYS A 79 10.08 -23.14 -9.71
N SER A 80 11.37 -22.92 -9.78
CA SER A 80 12.07 -21.81 -10.46
C SER A 80 11.90 -21.70 -11.98
N LYS A 81 10.89 -22.33 -12.63
CA LYS A 81 10.72 -22.22 -14.08
C LYS A 81 9.32 -21.91 -14.63
N LYS A 82 8.21 -22.04 -13.88
CA LYS A 82 6.87 -21.59 -14.33
C LYS A 82 5.99 -21.27 -13.12
N LYS A 83 5.63 -19.99 -12.94
CA LYS A 83 4.54 -19.59 -12.04
C LYS A 83 3.23 -20.16 -12.59
N ASP A 84 2.40 -20.73 -11.73
CA ASP A 84 1.08 -21.24 -12.09
C ASP A 84 0.14 -20.04 -12.41
N PRO A 85 -0.37 -19.90 -13.66
CA PRO A 85 -1.19 -18.76 -14.06
C PRO A 85 -2.42 -18.56 -13.17
N GLN A 86 -3.06 -19.63 -12.71
CA GLN A 86 -4.32 -19.57 -11.96
C GLN A 86 -4.12 -18.98 -10.56
N VAL A 87 -2.97 -19.26 -9.93
CA VAL A 87 -2.63 -18.69 -8.61
C VAL A 87 -2.29 -17.21 -8.74
N GLN A 88 -1.55 -16.85 -9.79
CA GLN A 88 -1.21 -15.46 -10.05
C GLN A 88 -2.47 -14.63 -10.33
N GLU A 89 -3.43 -15.19 -11.08
CA GLU A 89 -4.73 -14.58 -11.34
C GLU A 89 -5.55 -14.38 -10.06
N HIS A 90 -5.72 -15.42 -9.23
CA HIS A 90 -6.46 -15.29 -7.97
C HIS A 90 -5.87 -14.24 -7.03
N MET A 91 -4.54 -14.23 -6.83
CA MET A 91 -3.88 -13.20 -6.03
C MET A 91 -4.12 -11.80 -6.62
N SER A 92 -4.06 -11.66 -7.96
CA SER A 92 -4.31 -10.39 -8.62
C SER A 92 -5.74 -9.86 -8.39
N HIS A 93 -6.73 -10.76 -8.27
CA HIS A 93 -8.11 -10.38 -7.94
C HIS A 93 -8.21 -9.81 -6.53
N GLN A 94 -7.67 -10.50 -5.51
CA GLN A 94 -7.73 -10.00 -4.13
C GLN A 94 -7.04 -8.63 -3.99
N TYR A 95 -5.87 -8.43 -4.61
CA TYR A 95 -5.21 -7.11 -4.60
C TYR A 95 -6.04 -6.03 -5.29
N ARG A 96 -6.69 -6.37 -6.40
CA ARG A 96 -7.56 -5.44 -7.13
C ARG A 96 -8.79 -5.07 -6.32
N ASP A 97 -9.42 -6.03 -5.67
CA ASP A 97 -10.64 -5.80 -4.88
C ASP A 97 -10.33 -4.89 -3.69
N TRP A 98 -9.20 -5.11 -3.00
CA TRP A 98 -8.73 -4.20 -1.96
C TRP A 98 -8.39 -2.80 -2.48
N ARG A 99 -7.68 -2.69 -3.61
CA ARG A 99 -7.38 -1.39 -4.24
C ARG A 99 -8.65 -0.60 -4.56
N ASP A 100 -9.62 -1.25 -5.20
CA ASP A 100 -10.86 -0.63 -5.65
C ASP A 100 -11.74 -0.24 -4.45
N TYR A 101 -11.79 -1.10 -3.43
CA TYR A 101 -12.46 -0.78 -2.16
C TYR A 101 -11.86 0.45 -1.48
N LEU A 102 -10.53 0.51 -1.33
CA LEU A 102 -9.87 1.66 -0.69
C LEU A 102 -10.08 2.95 -1.47
N THR A 103 -10.10 2.87 -2.79
CA THR A 103 -10.39 4.02 -3.67
C THR A 103 -11.79 4.54 -3.40
N ARG A 104 -12.81 3.66 -3.37
CA ARG A 104 -14.19 4.03 -3.03
C ARG A 104 -14.30 4.62 -1.63
N CYS A 105 -13.63 4.02 -0.64
CA CYS A 105 -13.62 4.55 0.72
C CYS A 105 -13.09 6.00 0.76
N LEU A 106 -12.04 6.32 0.00
CA LEU A 106 -11.53 7.68 -0.09
C LEU A 106 -12.52 8.60 -0.81
N ASP A 107 -13.06 8.18 -1.96
CA ASP A 107 -14.02 8.96 -2.75
C ASP A 107 -15.31 9.27 -1.96
N ASP A 108 -15.78 8.30 -1.15
CA ASP A 108 -17.04 8.41 -0.40
C ASP A 108 -16.91 9.17 0.93
N ASN A 109 -15.71 9.20 1.53
CA ASN A 109 -15.51 9.70 2.90
C ASN A 109 -14.55 10.90 3.02
N MET A 110 -13.83 11.27 1.96
CA MET A 110 -13.10 12.53 1.94
C MET A 110 -14.04 13.70 1.63
N PRO A 111 -13.73 14.93 2.09
CA PRO A 111 -14.45 16.12 1.66
C PRO A 111 -14.47 16.25 0.13
N SER A 112 -15.52 16.84 -0.43
CA SER A 112 -15.72 16.91 -1.89
C SER A 112 -14.65 17.70 -2.66
N ASP A 113 -13.93 18.57 -1.97
CA ASP A 113 -12.79 19.34 -2.50
C ASP A 113 -11.44 18.61 -2.34
N GLU A 114 -11.45 17.43 -1.73
CA GLU A 114 -10.27 16.65 -1.38
C GLU A 114 -10.13 15.38 -2.20
N LEU A 115 -9.60 15.54 -3.42
CA LEU A 115 -9.39 14.42 -4.34
C LEU A 115 -8.06 13.71 -4.07
N TYR A 116 -8.11 12.38 -4.04
CA TYR A 116 -6.95 11.50 -3.94
C TYR A 116 -6.79 10.66 -5.19
N HIS A 117 -5.54 10.42 -5.58
CA HIS A 117 -5.20 9.56 -6.71
C HIS A 117 -4.32 8.41 -6.24
N LEU A 118 -4.59 7.23 -6.77
CA LEU A 118 -3.72 6.09 -6.62
C LEU A 118 -2.37 6.40 -7.27
N LEU A 119 -1.33 6.46 -6.45
CA LEU A 119 0.02 6.75 -6.89
C LEU A 119 0.80 5.46 -7.19
N HIS A 120 0.67 4.46 -6.31
CA HIS A 120 1.45 3.24 -6.44
C HIS A 120 0.79 2.06 -5.74
N THR A 121 0.97 0.87 -6.32
CA THR A 121 0.68 -0.41 -5.67
C THR A 121 1.87 -1.33 -5.77
N SER A 122 2.19 -2.06 -4.71
CA SER A 122 3.16 -3.15 -4.71
C SER A 122 2.57 -4.38 -4.05
N SER A 123 2.93 -5.58 -4.50
CA SER A 123 2.41 -6.83 -3.95
C SER A 123 3.44 -7.95 -3.97
N LEU A 124 3.52 -8.71 -2.88
CA LEU A 124 4.34 -9.92 -2.81
C LEU A 124 3.77 -10.96 -1.86
N VAL A 125 3.39 -12.08 -2.44
CA VAL A 125 2.88 -13.27 -1.74
C VAL A 125 1.58 -12.95 -1.01
N GLY A 126 1.64 -12.40 0.21
CA GLY A 126 0.49 -11.91 0.97
C GLY A 126 0.67 -10.47 1.45
N LEU A 127 1.73 -9.79 1.01
CA LEU A 127 1.95 -8.37 1.27
C LEU A 127 1.32 -7.56 0.14
N PHE A 128 0.66 -6.46 0.50
CA PHE A 128 0.10 -5.53 -0.45
C PHE A 128 0.23 -4.10 0.07
N THR A 129 0.79 -3.20 -0.72
CA THR A 129 0.87 -1.78 -0.41
C THR A 129 0.08 -1.00 -1.43
N CYS A 130 -0.72 -0.03 -0.97
CA CYS A 130 -1.50 0.89 -1.78
C CYS A 130 -1.23 2.32 -1.30
N ILE A 131 -0.71 3.18 -2.18
CA ILE A 131 -0.33 4.56 -1.85
C ILE A 131 -1.22 5.51 -2.63
N PHE A 132 -1.89 6.39 -1.91
CA PHE A 132 -2.70 7.47 -2.45
C PHE A 132 -2.06 8.81 -2.14
N VAL A 133 -2.24 9.76 -3.05
CA VAL A 133 -1.75 11.13 -2.88
C VAL A 133 -2.85 12.12 -3.22
N ARG A 134 -2.93 13.20 -2.45
CA ARG A 134 -3.83 14.32 -2.71
C ARG A 134 -3.50 15.00 -4.04
N ALA A 135 -4.52 15.34 -4.83
CA ALA A 135 -4.39 15.79 -6.22
C ALA A 135 -3.39 16.95 -6.45
N PRO A 136 -3.34 18.02 -5.62
CA PRO A 136 -2.38 19.10 -5.81
C PRO A 136 -0.91 18.67 -5.66
N LEU A 137 -0.63 17.58 -4.94
CA LEU A 137 0.72 17.08 -4.74
C LEU A 137 1.19 16.15 -5.87
N LEU A 138 0.26 15.59 -6.66
CA LEU A 138 0.58 14.66 -7.74
C LEU A 138 1.56 15.26 -8.76
N GLN A 139 1.39 16.54 -9.10
CA GLN A 139 2.27 17.21 -10.07
C GLN A 139 3.67 17.49 -9.56
N ARG A 140 3.89 17.45 -8.24
CA ARG A 140 5.18 17.69 -7.58
C ARG A 140 5.99 16.42 -7.37
N ILE A 141 5.34 15.26 -7.52
CA ILE A 141 5.98 13.95 -7.37
C ILE A 141 6.82 13.62 -8.60
N ARG A 142 8.09 13.27 -8.37
CA ARG A 142 9.04 12.80 -9.38
C ARG A 142 9.92 11.68 -8.81
N GLY A 143 10.54 10.90 -9.69
CA GLY A 143 11.50 9.86 -9.28
C GLY A 143 10.88 8.73 -8.45
N LEU A 144 9.63 8.36 -8.75
CA LEU A 144 8.93 7.27 -8.09
C LEU A 144 9.73 5.96 -8.22
N SER A 145 10.20 5.41 -7.11
CA SER A 145 10.94 4.14 -7.08
C SER A 145 10.45 3.27 -5.94
N ALA A 146 10.21 2.00 -6.23
CA ALA A 146 9.82 1.01 -5.25
C ALA A 146 10.83 -0.15 -5.29
N ALA A 147 11.33 -0.53 -4.11
CA ALA A 147 12.23 -1.65 -3.95
C ALA A 147 11.60 -2.66 -2.99
N GLU A 148 11.56 -3.90 -3.41
CA GLU A 148 11.02 -4.99 -2.60
C GLU A 148 12.13 -5.96 -2.22
N VAL A 149 12.34 -6.13 -0.92
CA VAL A 149 13.35 -7.04 -0.38
C VAL A 149 12.67 -8.25 0.22
N LYS A 150 12.87 -9.40 -0.42
CA LYS A 150 12.41 -10.70 0.08
C LYS A 150 13.44 -11.22 1.08
N ARG A 151 13.14 -11.20 2.38
CA ARG A 151 14.00 -11.87 3.36
C ARG A 151 13.50 -13.30 3.53
N GLY A 152 14.00 -14.21 2.70
CA GLY A 152 13.75 -15.65 2.87
C GLY A 152 14.23 -16.52 1.72
N LEU A 153 15.28 -17.30 1.96
CA LEU A 153 15.67 -18.52 1.23
C LEU A 153 16.71 -19.28 2.06
N GLY A 154 16.39 -20.49 2.55
CA GLY A 154 17.41 -21.48 2.94
C GLY A 154 17.30 -22.16 4.32
N GLY A 155 16.23 -22.92 4.57
CA GLY A 155 16.26 -24.05 5.52
C GLY A 155 15.66 -23.79 6.91
N LEU A 156 14.66 -24.60 7.26
CA LEU A 156 14.01 -24.72 8.57
C LEU A 156 13.16 -23.53 9.03
N HIS A 157 11.85 -23.64 8.75
CA HIS A 157 10.72 -23.06 9.49
C HIS A 157 10.93 -21.66 10.12
N GLY A 158 10.56 -20.61 9.38
CA GLY A 158 10.43 -19.25 9.91
C GLY A 158 9.64 -18.35 8.94
N ASN A 159 8.66 -17.61 9.44
CA ASN A 159 7.73 -16.78 8.67
C ASN A 159 8.47 -15.76 7.76
N LYS A 160 8.04 -15.66 6.50
CA LYS A 160 8.55 -14.69 5.52
C LYS A 160 8.29 -13.27 6.02
N VAL A 161 9.34 -12.49 6.28
CA VAL A 161 9.23 -11.03 6.44
C VAL A 161 9.68 -10.39 5.13
N GLY A 162 8.75 -9.85 4.36
CA GLY A 162 9.06 -9.02 3.20
C GLY A 162 8.98 -7.55 3.59
N ASN A 163 9.98 -6.77 3.18
CA ASN A 163 9.95 -5.32 3.34
C ASN A 163 9.80 -4.68 1.97
N SER A 164 8.76 -3.89 1.80
CA SER A 164 8.58 -3.01 0.65
C SER A 164 9.02 -1.60 1.05
N ASN A 165 10.10 -1.13 0.45
CA ASN A 165 10.57 0.24 0.62
C ASN A 165 10.11 1.07 -0.56
N PHE A 166 9.57 2.25 -0.26
CA PHE A 166 9.10 3.19 -1.25
C PHE A 166 9.88 4.50 -1.12
N PHE A 167 10.44 4.96 -2.24
CA PHE A 167 11.20 6.20 -2.33
C PHE A 167 10.55 7.10 -3.37
N MET A 168 10.36 8.36 -3.00
CA MET A 168 9.78 9.36 -3.88
C MET A 168 10.36 10.73 -3.55
N CYS A 169 10.65 11.50 -4.59
CA CYS A 169 11.03 12.89 -4.44
C CYS A 169 9.82 13.78 -4.70
N ILE A 170 9.58 14.73 -3.79
CA ILE A 170 8.51 15.72 -3.88
C ILE A 170 9.20 17.08 -4.00
N TYR A 171 9.03 17.75 -5.13
CA TYR A 171 9.67 19.04 -5.44
C TYR A 171 8.67 20.19 -5.40
#